data_AF-A0A5M8FHX5-F1
#
_entry.id   AF-A0A5M8FHX5-F1
#
_cell.length_a   1.000
_cell.length_b   1.000
_cell.length_c   1.000
_cell.angle_alpha   90.00
_cell.angle_beta   90.00
_cell.angle_gamma   90.00
#
_symmetry.space_group_name_H-M   'P 1'
#
loop_
_entity.id
_entity.type
_entity.pdbx_description
1 polymer ?
#
loop_
_entity_poly.entity_id
_entity_poly.type
_entity_poly.pdbx_seq_one_letter_code
_entity_poly.pdbx_strand_id
1 'polypeptide(L)'
;MHVIAVDWGKDARKRSAYLSQLASRTIARLPFDGSLAHLMEQASSLDGPVLIGIDAAIGFPAASWQSLHDHCPCPPRTFADFLLGLSLPANFFEPVSTPEEWLPQRPFIRPPTGRWSLQAFVDASRQGLYRRVDKQLQAKPLFVTCGLPGSVGSGTRALWQELIGLAGLGEFRLWPFQGTLATLLTEDVPVIAEIYPKACYGLALAESLPAPLLSIAKTKEHARQAALVQLRNNPWLVRQRMTINDFDAAVDNEDHFDALLSAAALTRILLEEAPIESPEAMDGIAEGGMLGAASLTARV
;
A
#
# COMPACT_ATOMS: atom_id res chain seq x y z
N MET A 1 -9.28 4.43 -18.09
CA MET A 1 -8.43 4.20 -16.91
C MET A 1 -9.32 4.03 -15.68
N HIS A 2 -8.99 3.03 -14.89
CA HIS A 2 -9.65 2.65 -13.66
C HIS A 2 -8.64 2.73 -12.50
N VAL A 3 -9.12 3.07 -11.32
CA VAL A 3 -8.34 2.98 -10.08
C VAL A 3 -9.10 2.11 -9.11
N ILE A 4 -8.46 1.07 -8.59
CA ILE A 4 -8.99 0.29 -7.48
C ILE A 4 -8.12 0.59 -6.26
N ALA A 5 -8.74 1.01 -5.16
CA ALA A 5 -8.04 1.19 -3.89
C ALA A 5 -8.56 0.19 -2.86
N VAL A 6 -7.64 -0.44 -2.14
CA VAL A 6 -7.92 -1.59 -1.28
C VAL A 6 -7.32 -1.40 0.11
N ASP A 7 -8.15 -1.50 1.14
CA ASP A 7 -7.69 -1.73 2.51
C ASP A 7 -7.32 -3.22 2.65
N TRP A 8 -6.06 -3.50 3.00
CA TRP A 8 -5.51 -4.85 2.95
C TRP A 8 -5.04 -5.37 4.30
N GLY A 9 -5.88 -6.22 4.90
CA GLY A 9 -5.58 -6.93 6.14
C GLY A 9 -5.10 -8.36 5.95
N LYS A 10 -4.72 -9.00 7.06
CA LYS A 10 -4.46 -10.45 7.13
C LYS A 10 -5.72 -11.32 7.03
N ASP A 11 -6.88 -10.77 7.36
CA ASP A 11 -8.17 -11.47 7.33
C ASP A 11 -8.91 -11.00 6.08
N ALA A 12 -9.06 -11.89 5.10
CA ALA A 12 -9.68 -11.57 3.82
C ALA A 12 -11.09 -10.96 3.97
N ARG A 13 -11.83 -11.36 5.01
CA ARG A 13 -13.19 -10.88 5.29
C ARG A 13 -13.26 -9.42 5.75
N LYS A 14 -12.12 -8.86 6.15
CA LYS A 14 -11.98 -7.45 6.56
C LYS A 14 -11.36 -6.59 5.46
N ARG A 15 -11.10 -7.13 4.28
CA ARG A 15 -10.57 -6.35 3.17
C ARG A 15 -11.73 -5.65 2.46
N SER A 16 -11.47 -4.44 1.99
CA SER A 16 -12.46 -3.62 1.32
C SER A 16 -11.84 -2.97 0.10
N ALA A 17 -12.60 -2.88 -0.99
CA ALA A 17 -12.15 -2.27 -2.23
C ALA A 17 -13.17 -1.27 -2.77
N TYR A 18 -12.67 -0.18 -3.35
CA TYR A 18 -13.47 0.80 -4.08
C TYR A 18 -12.87 1.00 -5.47
N LEU A 19 -13.74 1.00 -6.48
CA LEU A 19 -13.40 1.27 -7.87
C LEU A 19 -13.76 2.71 -8.21
N SER A 20 -12.78 3.45 -8.72
CA SER A 20 -12.95 4.72 -9.39
C SER A 20 -12.87 4.54 -10.90
N GLN A 21 -13.85 5.09 -11.59
CA GLN A 21 -13.93 5.11 -13.04
C GLN A 21 -13.80 6.55 -13.51
N LEU A 22 -12.63 6.92 -14.02
CA LEU A 22 -12.34 8.31 -14.40
C LEU A 22 -13.22 8.81 -15.55
N ALA A 23 -13.67 7.92 -16.44
CA ALA A 23 -14.52 8.28 -17.58
C ALA A 23 -15.94 8.66 -17.13
N SER A 24 -16.56 7.85 -16.27
CA SER A 24 -17.90 8.10 -15.73
C SER A 24 -17.91 9.01 -14.50
N ARG A 25 -16.73 9.36 -13.96
CA ARG A 25 -16.57 10.22 -12.78
C ARG A 25 -17.29 9.66 -11.55
N THR A 26 -17.15 8.35 -11.35
CA THR A 26 -17.80 7.61 -10.26
C THR A 26 -16.77 6.90 -9.39
N ILE A 27 -17.01 6.90 -8.08
CA ILE A 27 -16.36 6.02 -7.11
C ILE A 27 -17.45 5.19 -6.43
N ALA A 28 -17.31 3.87 -6.43
CA ALA A 28 -18.25 2.97 -5.80
C ALA A 28 -17.53 1.78 -5.17
N ARG A 29 -18.20 1.10 -4.24
CA ARG A 29 -17.68 -0.13 -3.66
C ARG A 29 -17.49 -1.18 -4.77
N LEU A 30 -16.35 -1.86 -4.74
CA LEU A 30 -16.10 -3.04 -5.58
C LEU A 30 -16.38 -4.29 -4.75
N PRO A 31 -17.43 -5.06 -5.05
CA PRO A 31 -17.65 -6.35 -4.42
C PRO A 31 -16.53 -7.32 -4.83
N PHE A 32 -15.79 -7.84 -3.87
CA PHE A 32 -14.83 -8.92 -4.08
C PHE A 32 -14.78 -9.82 -2.84
N ASP A 33 -14.15 -10.99 -2.97
CA ASP A 33 -14.15 -12.03 -1.93
C ASP A 33 -13.01 -11.87 -0.90
N GLY A 34 -12.24 -10.79 -1.03
CA GLY A 34 -11.06 -10.50 -0.23
C GLY A 34 -9.75 -11.03 -0.84
N SER A 35 -9.78 -11.94 -1.82
CA SER A 35 -8.56 -12.52 -2.40
C SER A 35 -7.94 -11.63 -3.49
N LEU A 36 -6.62 -11.70 -3.64
CA LEU A 36 -5.92 -11.00 -4.71
C LEU A 36 -6.27 -11.57 -6.09
N ALA A 37 -6.52 -12.88 -6.17
CA ALA A 37 -6.91 -13.55 -7.41
C ALA A 37 -8.21 -12.98 -7.97
N HIS A 38 -9.26 -12.93 -7.14
CA HIS A 38 -10.53 -12.33 -7.57
C HIS A 38 -10.38 -10.83 -7.88
N LEU A 39 -9.53 -10.11 -7.14
CA LEU A 39 -9.24 -8.71 -7.46
C LEU A 39 -8.60 -8.56 -8.85
N MET A 40 -7.68 -9.46 -9.23
CA MET A 40 -7.08 -9.47 -10.58
C MET A 40 -8.11 -9.85 -11.64
N GLU A 41 -8.97 -10.84 -11.40
CA GLU A 41 -10.06 -11.19 -12.32
C GLU A 41 -10.98 -9.99 -12.58
N GLN A 42 -11.38 -9.28 -11.51
CA GLN A 42 -12.18 -8.06 -11.64
C GLN A 42 -11.42 -6.98 -12.42
N ALA A 43 -10.15 -6.74 -12.11
CA ALA A 43 -9.33 -5.73 -12.78
C ALA A 43 -9.15 -6.03 -14.28
N SER A 44 -8.83 -7.27 -14.63
CA SER A 44 -8.66 -7.72 -16.01
C SER A 44 -9.97 -7.73 -16.82
N SER A 45 -11.13 -7.69 -16.16
CA SER A 45 -12.43 -7.57 -16.83
C SER A 45 -12.81 -6.13 -17.20
N LEU A 46 -12.06 -5.13 -16.72
CA LEU A 46 -12.33 -3.72 -16.99
C LEU A 46 -11.72 -3.27 -18.32
N ASP A 47 -12.41 -2.38 -19.02
CA ASP A 47 -11.93 -1.83 -20.29
C ASP A 47 -10.86 -0.75 -20.06
N GLY A 48 -9.62 -1.10 -20.36
CA GLY A 48 -8.46 -0.20 -20.37
C GLY A 48 -7.63 -0.22 -19.08
N PRO A 49 -6.68 0.73 -18.93
CA PRO A 49 -5.64 0.61 -17.91
C PRO A 49 -6.19 0.62 -16.49
N VAL A 50 -5.70 -0.28 -15.63
CA VAL A 50 -6.11 -0.39 -14.23
C VAL A 50 -4.91 -0.20 -13.30
N LEU A 51 -5.04 0.78 -12.40
CA LEU A 51 -4.12 1.00 -11.29
C LEU A 51 -4.75 0.49 -10.00
N ILE A 52 -4.05 -0.36 -9.26
CA ILE A 52 -4.50 -0.96 -8.00
C ILE A 52 -3.60 -0.47 -6.87
N GLY A 53 -4.12 0.40 -6.01
CA GLY A 53 -3.48 0.82 -4.77
C GLY A 53 -3.86 -0.10 -3.61
N ILE A 54 -2.88 -0.75 -2.98
CA ILE A 54 -3.10 -1.67 -1.85
C ILE A 54 -2.46 -1.13 -0.56
N ASP A 55 -3.21 -1.07 0.55
CA ASP A 55 -2.70 -0.72 1.88
C ASP A 55 -1.93 -1.89 2.52
N ALA A 56 -0.81 -2.23 1.91
CA ALA A 56 0.16 -3.18 2.43
C ALA A 56 1.52 -2.90 1.78
N ALA A 57 2.60 -3.12 2.53
CA ALA A 57 3.91 -2.74 2.05
C ALA A 57 4.35 -3.60 0.86
N ILE A 58 4.94 -2.97 -0.16
CA ILE A 58 5.56 -3.61 -1.31
C ILE A 58 7.00 -3.09 -1.41
N GLY A 59 7.96 -3.97 -1.12
CA GLY A 59 9.38 -3.63 -1.10
C GLY A 59 10.09 -4.11 0.16
N PHE A 60 11.38 -3.81 0.25
CA PHE A 60 12.27 -4.32 1.28
C PHE A 60 13.23 -3.21 1.73
N PRO A 61 13.54 -3.06 3.04
CA PRO A 61 14.48 -2.05 3.52
C PRO A 61 15.85 -2.21 2.86
N ALA A 62 16.42 -1.12 2.35
CA ALA A 62 17.69 -1.17 1.58
C ALA A 62 18.83 -1.82 2.37
N ALA A 63 18.95 -1.54 3.68
CA ALA A 63 19.98 -2.13 4.54
C ALA A 63 19.85 -3.67 4.65
N SER A 64 18.63 -4.18 4.72
CA SER A 64 18.37 -5.62 4.80
C SER A 64 18.48 -6.28 3.43
N TRP A 65 18.12 -5.56 2.37
CA TRP A 65 18.26 -6.00 0.99
C TRP A 65 19.73 -6.23 0.62
N GLN A 66 20.62 -5.30 0.99
CA GLN A 66 22.06 -5.47 0.79
C GLN A 66 22.57 -6.73 1.48
N SER A 67 22.12 -6.98 2.72
CA SER A 67 22.50 -8.19 3.46
C SER A 67 21.94 -9.48 2.81
N LEU A 68 20.74 -9.45 2.22
CA LEU A 68 20.24 -10.57 1.40
C LEU A 68 21.15 -10.84 0.20
N HIS A 69 21.56 -9.79 -0.51
CA HIS A 69 22.43 -9.89 -1.69
C HIS A 69 23.78 -10.51 -1.36
N ASP A 70 24.42 -10.08 -0.28
CA ASP A 70 25.75 -10.55 0.12
C ASP A 70 25.79 -12.07 0.42
N HIS A 71 24.64 -12.66 0.77
CA HIS A 71 24.50 -14.08 1.10
C HIS A 71 23.84 -14.92 0.01
N CYS A 72 23.53 -14.32 -1.16
CA CYS A 72 22.88 -15.02 -2.26
C CYS A 72 23.86 -15.22 -3.44
N PRO A 73 24.11 -16.45 -3.89
CA PRO A 73 25.01 -16.72 -5.03
C PRO A 73 24.57 -16.07 -6.35
N CYS A 74 23.25 -15.90 -6.53
CA CYS A 74 22.65 -15.21 -7.66
C CYS A 74 21.65 -14.18 -7.09
N PRO A 75 22.11 -12.98 -6.73
CA PRO A 75 21.26 -11.99 -6.10
C PRO A 75 20.16 -11.54 -7.08
N PRO A 76 18.90 -11.43 -6.61
CA PRO A 76 17.80 -10.91 -7.42
C PRO A 76 18.10 -9.46 -7.85
N ARG A 77 17.63 -9.03 -9.02
CA ARG A 77 17.89 -7.65 -9.48
C ARG A 77 17.00 -6.65 -8.76
N THR A 78 15.74 -7.02 -8.56
CA THR A 78 14.74 -6.20 -7.88
C THR A 78 14.00 -7.02 -6.81
N PHE A 79 13.33 -6.34 -5.90
CA PHE A 79 12.42 -6.96 -4.93
C PHE A 79 11.33 -7.78 -5.62
N ALA A 80 10.81 -7.32 -6.77
CA ALA A 80 9.84 -8.10 -7.53
C ALA A 80 10.44 -9.43 -8.01
N ASP A 81 11.67 -9.43 -8.54
CA ASP A 81 12.35 -10.68 -8.95
C ASP A 81 12.57 -11.61 -7.76
N PHE A 82 12.94 -11.07 -6.61
CA PHE A 82 13.14 -11.84 -5.38
C PHE A 82 11.85 -12.50 -4.91
N LEU A 83 10.78 -11.72 -4.79
CA LEU A 83 9.52 -12.20 -4.26
C LEU A 83 8.89 -13.23 -5.20
N LEU A 84 8.93 -12.97 -6.51
CA LEU A 84 8.25 -13.78 -7.52
C LEU A 84 9.11 -14.94 -8.06
N GLY A 85 10.43 -14.94 -7.82
CA GLY A 85 11.40 -15.91 -8.33
C GLY A 85 11.40 -17.31 -7.69
N LEU A 86 10.34 -17.69 -6.97
CA LEU A 86 10.06 -19.01 -6.37
C LEU A 86 11.10 -19.59 -5.38
N SER A 87 12.19 -18.87 -5.08
CA SER A 87 13.33 -19.40 -4.29
C SER A 87 13.43 -18.78 -2.89
N LEU A 88 12.29 -18.60 -2.21
CA LEU A 88 12.27 -18.11 -0.83
C LEU A 88 12.58 -19.24 0.17
N PRO A 89 13.29 -18.95 1.27
CA PRO A 89 13.43 -19.89 2.37
C PRO A 89 12.07 -20.40 2.87
N ALA A 90 11.98 -21.68 3.24
CA ALA A 90 10.72 -22.28 3.70
C ALA A 90 10.08 -21.53 4.90
N ASN A 91 10.91 -20.93 5.75
CA ASN A 91 10.52 -20.17 6.93
C ASN A 91 10.51 -18.65 6.71
N PHE A 92 10.55 -18.17 5.47
CA PHE A 92 10.61 -16.74 5.15
C PHE A 92 9.44 -15.95 5.78
N PHE A 93 8.24 -16.54 5.78
CA PHE A 93 7.02 -15.91 6.32
C PHE A 93 6.76 -16.21 7.81
N GLU A 94 7.64 -16.98 8.46
CA GLU A 94 7.53 -17.33 9.88
C GLU A 94 8.11 -16.20 10.74
N PRO A 95 7.31 -15.51 11.57
CA PRO A 95 7.82 -14.41 12.37
C PRO A 95 8.73 -14.93 13.49
N VAL A 96 9.87 -14.27 13.69
CA VAL A 96 10.77 -14.54 14.83
C VAL A 96 10.33 -13.77 16.07
N SER A 97 10.70 -14.27 17.25
CA SER A 97 10.32 -13.65 18.54
C SER A 97 11.49 -13.11 19.34
N THR A 98 12.73 -13.40 18.93
CA THR A 98 13.94 -12.85 19.55
C THR A 98 14.78 -12.07 18.54
N PRO A 99 15.46 -10.97 18.94
CA PRO A 99 16.33 -10.21 18.05
C PRO A 99 17.48 -11.02 17.44
N GLU A 100 17.99 -12.03 18.16
CA GLU A 100 19.10 -12.89 17.73
C GLU A 100 18.71 -13.83 16.59
N GLU A 101 17.43 -14.20 16.50
CA GLU A 101 16.88 -15.01 15.41
C GLU A 101 16.61 -14.20 14.14
N TRP A 102 16.60 -12.86 14.25
CA TRP A 102 16.24 -12.01 13.13
C TRP A 102 17.32 -12.04 12.05
N LEU A 103 16.88 -12.32 10.82
CA LEU A 103 17.70 -12.30 9.63
C LEU A 103 16.87 -11.70 8.48
N PRO A 104 17.49 -11.08 7.47
CA PRO A 104 16.76 -10.65 6.27
C PRO A 104 16.01 -11.78 5.56
N GLN A 105 16.49 -13.02 5.66
CA GLN A 105 15.84 -14.24 5.14
C GLN A 105 14.63 -14.69 5.97
N ARG A 106 14.44 -14.14 7.17
CA ARG A 106 13.29 -14.36 8.06
C ARG A 106 12.84 -13.01 8.62
N PRO A 107 12.37 -12.10 7.75
CA PRO A 107 12.35 -10.69 8.08
C PRO A 107 11.23 -10.33 9.06
N PHE A 108 10.14 -11.11 9.10
CA PHE A 108 8.98 -10.84 9.93
C PHE A 108 9.27 -11.04 11.42
N ILE A 109 8.74 -10.14 12.25
CA ILE A 109 8.95 -10.14 13.68
C ILE A 109 7.64 -10.13 14.46
N ARG A 110 7.68 -10.80 15.60
CA ARG A 110 6.68 -10.74 16.67
C ARG A 110 7.42 -10.30 17.93
N PRO A 111 7.61 -8.98 18.13
CA PRO A 111 8.28 -8.48 19.33
C PRO A 111 7.48 -8.89 20.57
N PRO A 112 8.13 -9.33 21.66
CA PRO A 112 7.46 -9.58 22.92
C PRO A 112 6.83 -8.29 23.47
N THR A 113 5.90 -8.43 24.41
CA THR A 113 5.30 -7.27 25.09
C THR A 113 6.35 -6.55 25.93
N GLY A 114 6.53 -5.24 25.71
CA GLY A 114 7.47 -4.43 26.48
C GLY A 114 7.98 -3.19 25.72
N ARG A 115 8.39 -2.16 26.46
CA ARG A 115 8.76 -0.85 25.90
C ARG A 115 10.00 -0.90 24.98
N TRP A 116 10.89 -1.87 25.18
CA TRP A 116 12.18 -1.97 24.49
C TRP A 116 12.26 -3.10 23.46
N SER A 117 11.17 -3.88 23.27
CA SER A 117 11.22 -5.06 22.43
C SER A 117 11.45 -4.72 20.96
N LEU A 118 10.76 -3.71 20.43
CA LEU A 118 10.99 -3.26 19.04
C LEU A 118 12.38 -2.66 18.84
N GLN A 119 12.87 -1.86 19.80
CA GLN A 119 14.18 -1.22 19.69
C GLN A 119 15.28 -2.26 19.58
N ALA A 120 15.21 -3.36 20.34
CA ALA A 120 16.17 -4.44 20.24
C ALA A 120 16.22 -5.07 18.83
N PHE A 121 15.08 -5.22 18.15
CA PHE A 121 15.06 -5.67 16.74
C PHE A 121 15.59 -4.60 15.78
N VAL A 122 15.31 -3.32 16.02
CA VAL A 122 15.87 -2.21 15.23
C VAL A 122 17.40 -2.20 15.32
N ASP A 123 17.94 -2.43 16.51
CA ASP A 123 19.38 -2.47 16.75
C ASP A 123 20.02 -3.72 16.14
N ALA A 124 19.41 -4.90 16.35
CA ALA A 124 19.88 -6.17 15.78
C ALA A 124 19.87 -6.15 14.23
N SER A 125 18.86 -5.50 13.64
CA SER A 125 18.77 -5.32 12.19
C SER A 125 19.66 -4.22 11.62
N ARG A 126 20.41 -3.48 12.46
CA ARG A 126 21.17 -2.30 12.04
C ARG A 126 20.32 -1.30 11.26
N GLN A 127 19.12 -0.99 11.77
CA GLN A 127 18.09 -0.15 11.12
C GLN A 127 17.40 -0.81 9.91
N GLY A 128 17.59 -2.10 9.69
CA GLY A 128 17.03 -2.90 8.59
C GLY A 128 15.52 -3.20 8.66
N LEU A 129 14.76 -2.49 9.49
CA LEU A 129 13.31 -2.65 9.60
C LEU A 129 12.50 -1.54 8.92
N TYR A 130 13.15 -0.46 8.49
CA TYR A 130 12.49 0.71 7.92
C TYR A 130 13.05 1.00 6.54
N ARG A 131 12.16 1.20 5.57
CA ARG A 131 12.51 1.82 4.30
C ARG A 131 12.70 3.32 4.47
N ARG A 132 13.36 3.97 3.51
CA ARG A 132 13.45 5.44 3.44
C ARG A 132 12.05 6.08 3.41
N VAL A 133 11.15 5.56 2.59
CA VAL A 133 9.77 6.05 2.46
C VAL A 133 8.99 5.91 3.78
N ASP A 134 9.22 4.83 4.54
CA ASP A 134 8.57 4.64 5.84
C ASP A 134 8.98 5.73 6.84
N LYS A 135 10.27 6.10 6.85
CA LYS A 135 10.80 7.16 7.72
C LYS A 135 10.23 8.52 7.34
N GLN A 136 10.19 8.82 6.03
CA GLN A 136 9.66 10.08 5.50
C GLN A 136 8.19 10.27 5.86
N LEU A 137 7.39 9.21 5.74
CA LEU A 137 5.94 9.26 5.97
C LEU A 137 5.53 8.89 7.40
N GLN A 138 6.50 8.65 8.28
CA GLN A 138 6.27 8.22 9.68
C GLN A 138 5.41 6.95 9.76
N ALA A 139 5.61 6.05 8.80
CA ALA A 139 4.95 4.75 8.75
C ALA A 139 5.55 3.80 9.80
N LYS A 140 4.85 2.70 10.04
CA LYS A 140 5.31 1.63 10.92
C LYS A 140 6.24 0.68 10.15
N PRO A 141 7.20 0.04 10.82
CA PRO A 141 8.10 -0.91 10.15
C PRO A 141 7.30 -2.08 9.57
N LEU A 142 7.55 -2.39 8.30
CA LEU A 142 6.74 -3.34 7.54
C LEU A 142 6.79 -4.78 8.08
N PHE A 143 7.84 -5.15 8.82
CA PHE A 143 8.00 -6.53 9.29
C PHE A 143 7.35 -6.84 10.64
N VAL A 144 6.83 -5.83 11.36
CA VAL A 144 6.17 -6.08 12.63
C VAL A 144 4.77 -6.64 12.41
N THR A 145 4.56 -7.89 12.82
CA THR A 145 3.29 -8.60 12.60
C THR A 145 2.24 -8.37 13.68
N CYS A 146 2.63 -8.00 14.90
CA CYS A 146 1.73 -7.68 16.00
C CYS A 146 2.44 -6.92 17.13
N GLY A 147 1.70 -6.56 18.18
CA GLY A 147 2.24 -5.90 19.38
C GLY A 147 2.37 -4.38 19.27
N LEU A 148 2.18 -3.81 18.07
CA LEU A 148 2.12 -2.37 17.84
C LEU A 148 0.76 -1.99 17.22
N PRO A 149 0.05 -0.99 17.78
CA PRO A 149 -1.11 -0.40 17.11
C PRO A 149 -0.74 0.10 15.71
N GLY A 150 -1.52 -0.29 14.71
CA GLY A 150 -1.27 0.03 13.30
C GLY A 150 -0.08 -0.75 12.69
N SER A 151 0.26 -1.92 13.22
CA SER A 151 1.25 -2.80 12.59
C SER A 151 0.72 -3.32 11.25
N VAL A 152 1.54 -3.20 10.21
CA VAL A 152 1.18 -3.56 8.83
C VAL A 152 1.73 -4.92 8.41
N GLY A 153 2.62 -5.53 9.21
CA GLY A 153 3.36 -6.71 8.78
C GLY A 153 2.53 -7.96 8.57
N SER A 154 1.41 -8.11 9.28
CA SER A 154 0.49 -9.22 9.00
C SER A 154 -0.22 -9.07 7.65
N GLY A 155 -0.60 -7.84 7.26
CA GLY A 155 -1.22 -7.56 5.96
C GLY A 155 -0.20 -7.65 4.82
N THR A 156 0.99 -7.05 5.02
CA THR A 156 2.15 -7.16 4.12
C THR A 156 2.50 -8.61 3.83
N ARG A 157 2.59 -9.44 4.87
CA ARG A 157 2.84 -10.89 4.73
C ARG A 157 1.78 -11.56 3.87
N ALA A 158 0.51 -11.30 4.14
CA ALA A 158 -0.59 -11.88 3.38
C ALA A 158 -0.55 -11.45 1.90
N LEU A 159 -0.31 -10.17 1.63
CA LEU A 159 -0.14 -9.67 0.26
C LEU A 159 0.99 -10.41 -0.47
N TRP A 160 2.16 -10.52 0.16
CA TRP A 160 3.33 -11.17 -0.45
C TRP A 160 3.10 -12.63 -0.78
N GLN A 161 2.42 -13.37 0.11
CA GLN A 161 2.04 -14.76 -0.14
C GLN A 161 1.06 -14.89 -1.32
N GLU A 162 0.10 -13.96 -1.43
CA GLU A 162 -0.86 -13.96 -2.54
C GLU A 162 -0.22 -13.54 -3.87
N LEU A 163 0.72 -12.58 -3.86
CA LEU A 163 1.51 -12.22 -5.04
C LEU A 163 2.32 -13.40 -5.59
N ILE A 164 2.93 -14.20 -4.71
CA ILE A 164 3.63 -15.43 -5.11
C ILE A 164 2.66 -16.42 -5.74
N GLY A 165 1.46 -16.57 -5.16
CA GLY A 165 0.41 -17.43 -5.70
C GLY A 165 -0.02 -17.07 -7.12
N LEU A 166 0.08 -15.77 -7.49
CA LEU A 166 -0.27 -15.27 -8.82
C LEU A 166 0.94 -15.14 -9.76
N ALA A 167 2.17 -15.26 -9.27
CA ALA A 167 3.38 -15.02 -10.05
C ALA A 167 3.44 -15.83 -11.35
N GLY A 168 2.96 -17.08 -11.32
CA GLY A 168 2.95 -17.99 -12.47
C GLY A 168 1.95 -17.64 -13.57
N LEU A 169 1.00 -16.73 -13.31
CA LEU A 169 -0.02 -16.32 -14.29
C LEU A 169 0.46 -15.16 -15.17
N GLY A 170 1.39 -14.33 -14.68
CA GLY A 170 1.93 -13.18 -15.43
C GLY A 170 0.94 -12.04 -15.67
N GLU A 171 -0.17 -12.01 -14.92
CA GLU A 171 -1.34 -11.16 -15.16
C GLU A 171 -1.25 -9.75 -14.55
N PHE A 172 -0.10 -9.35 -13.99
CA PHE A 172 0.04 -8.03 -13.36
C PHE A 172 1.46 -7.46 -13.44
N ARG A 173 1.58 -6.19 -13.05
CA ARG A 173 2.84 -5.49 -12.84
C ARG A 173 2.94 -4.92 -11.43
N LEU A 174 4.13 -4.91 -10.86
CA LEU A 174 4.48 -4.30 -9.58
C LEU A 174 5.23 -3.00 -9.82
N TRP A 175 4.59 -1.88 -9.50
CA TRP A 175 5.25 -0.59 -9.45
C TRP A 175 5.97 -0.41 -8.10
N PRO A 176 7.16 0.22 -8.07
CA PRO A 176 7.97 0.75 -9.19
C PRO A 176 8.98 -0.23 -9.78
N PHE A 177 8.97 -1.51 -9.38
CA PHE A 177 10.03 -2.47 -9.70
C PHE A 177 10.09 -2.88 -11.17
N GLN A 178 8.94 -2.84 -11.86
CA GLN A 178 8.84 -3.26 -13.27
C GLN A 178 8.75 -2.09 -14.25
N GLY A 179 8.86 -0.83 -13.77
CA GLY A 179 8.83 0.36 -14.60
C GLY A 179 8.11 1.54 -13.96
N THR A 180 8.09 2.67 -14.68
CA THR A 180 7.33 3.86 -14.30
C THR A 180 5.83 3.67 -14.55
N LEU A 181 4.96 4.39 -13.83
CA LEU A 181 3.52 4.30 -14.09
C LEU A 181 3.17 4.66 -15.54
N ALA A 182 3.85 5.66 -16.11
CA ALA A 182 3.66 6.06 -17.50
C ALA A 182 3.93 4.93 -18.49
N THR A 183 4.87 4.02 -18.19
CA THR A 183 5.15 2.86 -19.04
C THR A 183 4.16 1.73 -18.74
N LEU A 184 3.99 1.40 -17.47
CA LEU A 184 3.20 0.24 -17.04
C LEU A 184 1.72 0.37 -17.40
N LEU A 185 1.15 1.57 -17.33
CA LEU A 185 -0.26 1.82 -17.68
C LEU A 185 -0.54 1.83 -19.18
N THR A 186 0.48 1.64 -20.04
CA THR A 186 0.28 1.40 -21.48
C THR A 186 0.13 -0.08 -21.81
N GLU A 187 0.42 -0.96 -20.85
CA GLU A 187 0.23 -2.39 -21.00
C GLU A 187 -1.22 -2.77 -20.62
N ASP A 188 -1.81 -3.75 -21.31
CA ASP A 188 -3.15 -4.28 -21.02
C ASP A 188 -3.14 -5.24 -19.81
N VAL A 189 -2.40 -4.89 -18.76
CA VAL A 189 -2.31 -5.65 -17.50
C VAL A 189 -2.47 -4.72 -16.29
N PRO A 190 -3.17 -5.16 -15.22
CA PRO A 190 -3.27 -4.40 -13.98
C PRO A 190 -1.91 -4.08 -13.35
N VAL A 191 -1.77 -2.84 -12.85
CA VAL A 191 -0.60 -2.38 -12.11
C VAL A 191 -0.91 -2.32 -10.63
N ILE A 192 -0.21 -3.09 -9.82
CA ILE A 192 -0.30 -3.06 -8.36
C ILE A 192 0.77 -2.13 -7.80
N ALA A 193 0.37 -1.30 -6.85
CA ALA A 193 1.23 -0.35 -6.17
C ALA A 193 0.81 -0.19 -4.70
N GLU A 194 1.76 0.20 -3.85
CA GLU A 194 1.50 0.47 -2.44
C GLU A 194 0.84 1.84 -2.25
N ILE A 195 -0.16 1.90 -1.36
CA ILE A 195 -0.73 3.14 -0.83
C ILE A 195 -0.51 3.24 0.68
N TYR A 196 -0.63 4.46 1.20
CA TYR A 196 -0.60 4.71 2.64
C TYR A 196 -1.85 5.50 3.07
N PRO A 197 -2.73 4.95 3.93
CA PRO A 197 -3.99 5.60 4.28
C PRO A 197 -3.83 7.02 4.81
N LYS A 198 -2.82 7.31 5.64
CA LYS A 198 -2.60 8.68 6.15
C LYS A 198 -2.23 9.69 5.06
N ALA A 199 -1.51 9.25 4.03
CA ALA A 199 -1.28 10.07 2.85
C ALA A 199 -2.60 10.30 2.11
N CYS A 200 -3.33 9.21 1.86
CA CYS A 200 -4.61 9.25 1.17
C CYS A 200 -5.64 10.16 1.86
N TYR A 201 -5.75 10.11 3.18
CA TYR A 201 -6.66 11.00 3.92
C TYR A 201 -6.34 12.47 3.65
N GLY A 202 -5.06 12.86 3.70
CA GLY A 202 -4.64 14.23 3.44
C GLY A 202 -4.98 14.66 2.02
N LEU A 203 -4.63 13.82 1.05
CA LEU A 203 -4.86 14.05 -0.38
C LEU A 203 -6.35 14.15 -0.73
N ALA A 204 -7.20 13.30 -0.15
CA ALA A 204 -8.63 13.30 -0.41
C ALA A 204 -9.35 14.52 0.21
N LEU A 205 -8.91 14.96 1.40
CA LEU A 205 -9.65 15.91 2.24
C LEU A 205 -9.12 17.35 2.19
N ALA A 206 -7.88 17.57 1.78
CA ALA A 206 -7.31 18.92 1.70
C ALA A 206 -8.04 19.81 0.69
N GLU A 207 -7.99 21.12 0.87
CA GLU A 207 -8.56 22.07 -0.09
C GLU A 207 -7.75 22.14 -1.40
N SER A 208 -6.43 21.96 -1.30
CA SER A 208 -5.49 21.99 -2.42
C SER A 208 -4.37 20.96 -2.25
N LEU A 209 -3.70 20.66 -3.37
CA LEU A 209 -2.47 19.87 -3.42
C LEU A 209 -1.26 20.80 -3.63
N PRO A 210 -0.08 20.50 -3.06
CA PRO A 210 0.23 19.31 -2.25
C PRO A 210 -0.39 19.36 -0.85
N ALA A 211 -0.75 18.18 -0.31
CA ALA A 211 -1.47 18.07 0.97
C ALA A 211 -0.57 17.60 2.13
N PRO A 212 -0.84 18.00 3.38
CA PRO A 212 -0.15 17.43 4.52
C PRO A 212 -0.59 15.98 4.77
N LEU A 213 0.29 15.18 5.39
CA LEU A 213 -0.11 13.91 5.99
C LEU A 213 -1.20 14.13 7.04
N LEU A 214 -2.23 13.30 7.02
CA LEU A 214 -3.36 13.40 7.94
C LEU A 214 -3.57 12.08 8.68
N SER A 215 -3.81 12.16 9.99
CA SER A 215 -4.17 10.98 10.80
C SER A 215 -5.61 11.13 11.27
N ILE A 216 -6.43 10.10 11.01
CA ILE A 216 -7.82 10.04 11.45
C ILE A 216 -7.95 8.85 12.40
N ALA A 217 -8.71 9.03 13.49
CA ALA A 217 -9.03 7.95 14.42
C ALA A 217 -10.09 7.03 13.80
N LYS A 218 -9.73 6.29 12.74
CA LYS A 218 -10.67 5.52 11.90
C LYS A 218 -11.51 4.49 12.66
N THR A 219 -11.06 4.01 13.82
CA THR A 219 -11.83 3.11 14.69
C THR A 219 -13.05 3.77 15.32
N LYS A 220 -13.11 5.11 15.35
CA LYS A 220 -14.22 5.88 15.91
C LYS A 220 -15.18 6.33 14.81
N GLU A 221 -16.44 5.91 14.90
CA GLU A 221 -17.50 6.22 13.93
C GLU A 221 -17.66 7.73 13.69
N HIS A 222 -17.74 8.54 14.74
CA HIS A 222 -17.87 10.00 14.58
C HIS A 222 -16.69 10.64 13.84
N ALA A 223 -15.48 10.08 13.96
CA ALA A 223 -14.31 10.58 13.23
C ALA A 223 -14.42 10.23 11.74
N ARG A 224 -14.90 9.01 11.41
CA ARG A 224 -15.21 8.63 10.02
C ARG A 224 -16.31 9.50 9.44
N GLN A 225 -17.41 9.70 10.17
CA GLN A 225 -18.52 10.53 9.74
C GLN A 225 -18.08 11.98 9.45
N ALA A 226 -17.30 12.60 10.34
CA ALA A 226 -16.78 13.95 10.12
C ALA A 226 -15.92 14.04 8.85
N ALA A 227 -15.02 13.08 8.63
CA ALA A 227 -14.17 13.03 7.45
C ALA A 227 -14.98 12.81 6.16
N LEU A 228 -16.01 11.96 6.19
CA LEU A 228 -16.87 11.72 5.03
C LEU A 228 -17.78 12.90 4.70
N VAL A 229 -18.25 13.64 5.71
CA VAL A 229 -18.94 14.93 5.51
C VAL A 229 -18.00 15.95 4.87
N GLN A 230 -16.75 16.04 5.34
CA GLN A 230 -15.74 16.91 4.73
C GLN A 230 -15.47 16.49 3.28
N LEU A 231 -15.29 15.20 2.99
CA LEU A 231 -15.08 14.70 1.64
C LEU A 231 -16.25 15.08 0.73
N ARG A 232 -17.49 14.79 1.16
CA ARG A 232 -18.72 15.07 0.40
C ARG A 232 -18.86 16.55 0.02
N ASN A 233 -18.41 17.43 0.90
CA ASN A 233 -18.48 18.88 0.69
C ASN A 233 -17.19 19.46 0.08
N ASN A 234 -16.22 18.62 -0.30
CA ASN A 234 -14.94 19.11 -0.81
C ASN A 234 -15.10 19.74 -2.20
N PRO A 235 -14.63 20.98 -2.42
CA PRO A 235 -14.73 21.66 -3.72
C PRO A 235 -14.19 20.90 -4.93
N TRP A 236 -13.19 20.02 -4.74
CA TRP A 236 -12.63 19.27 -5.87
C TRP A 236 -13.64 18.28 -6.47
N LEU A 237 -14.53 17.68 -5.65
CA LEU A 237 -15.57 16.78 -6.16
C LEU A 237 -16.52 17.51 -7.10
N VAL A 238 -16.96 18.71 -6.71
CA VAL A 238 -17.84 19.55 -7.53
C VAL A 238 -17.15 19.97 -8.82
N ARG A 239 -15.90 20.44 -8.73
CA ARG A 239 -15.10 20.88 -9.87
C ARG A 239 -14.89 19.75 -10.88
N GLN A 240 -14.60 18.55 -10.39
CA GLN A 240 -14.33 17.37 -11.20
C GLN A 240 -15.60 16.58 -11.56
N ARG A 241 -16.79 17.05 -11.11
CA ARG A 241 -18.09 16.39 -11.29
C ARG A 241 -18.09 14.94 -10.83
N MET A 242 -17.39 14.68 -9.73
CA MET A 242 -17.26 13.34 -9.17
C MET A 242 -18.47 12.97 -8.32
N THR A 243 -18.97 11.76 -8.53
CA THR A 243 -20.00 11.14 -7.69
C THR A 243 -19.37 10.01 -6.89
N ILE A 244 -19.61 9.99 -5.58
CA ILE A 244 -19.17 8.92 -4.69
C ILE A 244 -20.40 8.23 -4.13
N ASN A 245 -20.47 6.92 -4.34
CA ASN A 245 -21.50 6.04 -3.80
C ASN A 245 -21.01 5.35 -2.52
N ASP A 246 -21.93 4.66 -1.83
CA ASP A 246 -21.62 3.78 -0.69
C ASP A 246 -20.92 4.47 0.50
N PHE A 247 -21.26 5.74 0.77
CA PHE A 247 -20.78 6.45 1.95
C PHE A 247 -21.16 5.77 3.26
N ASP A 248 -22.37 5.21 3.35
CA ASP A 248 -22.89 4.61 4.59
C ASP A 248 -22.04 3.40 5.01
N ALA A 249 -21.61 2.57 4.05
CA ALA A 249 -20.69 1.46 4.32
C ALA A 249 -19.35 1.94 4.91
N ALA A 250 -18.82 3.07 4.43
CA ALA A 250 -17.60 3.69 4.95
C ALA A 250 -17.80 4.39 6.30
N VAL A 251 -19.02 4.83 6.64
CA VAL A 251 -19.35 5.29 8.00
C VAL A 251 -19.33 4.12 8.96
N ASP A 252 -19.92 2.98 8.58
CA ASP A 252 -20.14 1.84 9.47
C ASP A 252 -18.88 1.00 9.72
N ASN A 253 -17.94 0.98 8.77
CA ASN A 253 -16.77 0.10 8.81
C ASN A 253 -15.46 0.84 8.45
N GLU A 254 -14.42 0.61 9.25
CA GLU A 254 -13.12 1.28 9.09
C GLU A 254 -12.31 0.81 7.88
N ASP A 255 -12.53 -0.42 7.42
CA ASP A 255 -11.85 -0.98 6.24
C ASP A 255 -12.45 -0.35 4.96
N HIS A 256 -13.78 -0.19 4.90
CA HIS A 256 -14.46 0.57 3.85
C HIS A 256 -14.05 2.03 3.83
N PHE A 257 -13.88 2.64 5.01
CA PHE A 257 -13.41 4.02 5.13
C PHE A 257 -12.04 4.23 4.49
N ASP A 258 -11.07 3.35 4.80
CA ASP A 258 -9.71 3.47 4.25
C ASP A 258 -9.68 3.25 2.75
N ALA A 259 -10.38 2.23 2.25
CA ALA A 259 -10.48 1.96 0.83
C ALA A 259 -11.13 3.12 0.06
N LEU A 260 -12.23 3.70 0.57
CA LEU A 260 -12.92 4.81 -0.07
C LEU A 260 -12.07 6.08 -0.12
N LEU A 261 -11.45 6.47 1.00
CA LEU A 261 -10.59 7.66 1.07
C LEU A 261 -9.37 7.50 0.16
N SER A 262 -8.83 6.29 0.06
CA SER A 262 -7.73 5.97 -0.84
C SER A 262 -8.15 6.04 -2.31
N ALA A 263 -9.34 5.53 -2.67
CA ALA A 263 -9.88 5.69 -4.02
C ALA A 263 -10.06 7.17 -4.37
N ALA A 264 -10.64 7.96 -3.45
CA ALA A 264 -10.84 9.40 -3.63
C ALA A 264 -9.52 10.14 -3.81
N ALA A 265 -8.50 9.83 -3.00
CA ALA A 265 -7.17 10.42 -3.08
C ALA A 265 -6.48 10.18 -4.43
N LEU A 266 -6.37 8.92 -4.84
CA LEU A 266 -5.73 8.56 -6.10
C LEU A 266 -6.49 9.11 -7.30
N THR A 267 -7.83 9.09 -7.25
CA THR A 267 -8.67 9.69 -8.30
C THR A 267 -8.42 11.18 -8.41
N ARG A 268 -8.40 11.90 -7.28
CA ARG A 268 -8.14 13.33 -7.27
C ARG A 268 -6.80 13.67 -7.90
N ILE A 269 -5.74 12.97 -7.50
CA ILE A 269 -4.39 13.19 -8.03
C ILE A 269 -4.39 13.10 -9.55
N LEU A 270 -5.00 12.04 -10.11
CA LEU A 270 -5.07 11.84 -11.56
C LEU A 270 -5.90 12.92 -12.26
N LEU A 271 -7.03 13.32 -11.68
CA LEU A 271 -7.93 14.31 -12.27
C LEU A 271 -7.44 15.75 -12.18
N GLU A 272 -6.63 16.06 -11.17
CA GLU A 272 -5.96 17.36 -11.01
C GLU A 272 -4.56 17.38 -11.64
N GLU A 273 -4.14 16.29 -12.30
CA GLU A 273 -2.81 16.12 -12.90
C GLU A 273 -1.67 16.38 -11.90
N ALA A 274 -1.92 16.07 -10.63
CA ALA A 274 -0.93 16.23 -9.57
C ALA A 274 0.12 15.09 -9.63
N PRO A 275 1.35 15.31 -9.13
CA PRO A 275 2.39 14.29 -9.15
C PRO A 275 1.98 13.02 -8.37
N ILE A 276 1.81 11.89 -9.06
CA ILE A 276 1.48 10.60 -8.43
C ILE A 276 2.72 9.80 -8.02
N GLU A 277 3.82 9.94 -8.75
CA GLU A 277 5.12 9.33 -8.48
C GLU A 277 6.21 10.41 -8.40
N SER A 278 7.29 10.13 -7.64
CA SER A 278 8.52 10.93 -7.62
C SER A 278 9.70 9.98 -7.72
N PRO A 279 10.52 10.08 -8.79
CA PRO A 279 11.75 9.29 -8.94
C PRO A 279 12.71 9.43 -7.76
N GLU A 280 12.74 10.59 -7.11
CA GLU A 280 13.62 10.86 -5.96
C GLU A 280 13.13 10.17 -4.69
N ALA A 281 11.81 10.02 -4.54
CA ALA A 281 11.17 9.44 -3.36
C ALA A 281 10.97 7.91 -3.45
N MET A 282 11.11 7.32 -4.64
CA MET A 282 10.97 5.89 -4.86
C MET A 282 12.32 5.18 -5.05
N ASP A 283 12.29 3.85 -4.95
CA ASP A 283 13.40 2.95 -5.27
C ASP A 283 12.85 1.75 -6.06
N GLY A 284 13.20 1.67 -7.35
CA GLY A 284 12.81 0.56 -8.23
C GLY A 284 13.61 -0.73 -8.01
N ILE A 285 14.57 -0.75 -7.08
CA ILE A 285 15.39 -1.93 -6.78
C ILE A 285 14.84 -2.65 -5.55
N ALA A 286 14.85 -2.01 -4.39
CA ALA A 286 14.55 -2.69 -3.13
C ALA A 286 13.33 -2.11 -2.42
N GLU A 287 13.34 -0.81 -2.12
CA GLU A 287 12.39 -0.24 -1.15
C GLU A 287 10.98 -0.02 -1.70
N GLY A 288 10.83 0.17 -3.02
CA GLY A 288 9.56 0.51 -3.65
C GLY A 288 9.22 1.99 -3.52
N GLY A 289 7.93 2.29 -3.47
CA GLY A 289 7.40 3.65 -3.34
C GLY A 289 5.97 3.63 -2.83
N MET A 290 5.44 4.80 -2.44
CA MET A 290 4.03 4.94 -2.05
C MET A 290 3.33 5.89 -3.03
N LEU A 291 2.22 5.44 -3.62
CA LEU A 291 1.45 6.25 -4.56
C LEU A 291 0.97 7.54 -3.91
N GLY A 292 1.09 8.65 -4.65
CA GLY A 292 0.64 9.97 -4.23
C GLY A 292 1.57 10.65 -3.22
N ALA A 293 2.67 10.02 -2.79
CA ALA A 293 3.64 10.64 -1.88
C ALA A 293 4.25 11.93 -2.47
N ALA A 294 4.39 12.00 -3.79
CA ALA A 294 4.86 13.20 -4.50
C ALA A 294 3.87 14.38 -4.46
N SER A 295 2.60 14.12 -4.16
CA SER A 295 1.55 15.13 -3.95
C SER A 295 1.41 15.53 -2.47
N LEU A 296 2.32 15.08 -1.60
CA LEU A 296 2.34 15.51 -0.21
C LEU A 296 3.27 16.72 -0.03
N THR A 297 2.95 17.57 0.95
CA THR A 297 3.84 18.67 1.33
C THR A 297 5.14 18.08 1.88
N ALA A 298 6.27 18.47 1.29
CA ALA A 298 7.58 18.14 1.84
C ALA A 298 7.66 18.68 3.27
N ARG A 299 8.07 17.84 4.22
CA ARG A 299 8.38 18.32 5.57
C ARG A 299 9.73 19.01 5.53
N VAL A 300 9.74 20.31 5.85
CA VAL A 300 10.93 21.08 6.24
C VAL A 300 11.42 20.59 7.59
#